data_AF-A0A167QG47-F1
#
_entry.id   AF-A0A167QG47-F1
#
_cell.length_a   1.000
_cell.length_b   1.000
_cell.length_c   1.000
_cell.angle_alpha   90.00
_cell.angle_beta   90.00
_cell.angle_gamma   90.00
#
_symmetry.space_group_name_H-M   'P 1'
#
loop_
_entity.id
_entity.type
_entity.pdbx_description
1 polymer ?
#
loop_
_entity_poly.entity_id
_entity_poly.type
_entity_poly.pdbx_seq_one_letter_code
_entity_poly.pdbx_strand_id
1 'polypeptide(L)'
;MSDPGAAPNIPAPPGQQDNTYIIDPQYALIFTYTWVSVAAAAVLYRSPKLYRRFRNAWKRDGIHGWGLYEDLSPSPVEEEKESLMNGAAIKRTDSVRWVSVSPPVRLLRAVEAVFRNAFGWEVKYVRLSVGQLFLLVGFVLTLLLCLTQNSELLLNSNRAGFMVLSLIPPVFLLSTKNSFLAFLLSIGYEKLNFLHRWAGRMMFVLACVHGGLWINNRVINGQASLLLTEDKERRGIATISVLFLIVLTSIRPIRIFAWQFFFASHVSLYVAWFVCLNYHTPYAVPWIFPALAFYGWDIAVRMLRFRIKDANLLPVDDQMTLVHIPDASGGWRGGQHVRLRIFAGTQAFQAHPLTIINSPAPRSDKARTQGMLLGARVNGDWTLALNRLGKTRAWVMLDGPYGGVNMSPKERVLLIAGGCGVTFTLGVLDELITGVENGDRRLREIEWVWYIRSYDCVGWFVAQLQSLALRAHAMPFLDLRVRIFLTCPCGDPPEMLASIPDCVVNTDKPKIEDLLAPMLDFEVEDGEGRRPAMGGGVGVAACGPETLVRHAQNAVAAISPARAARCGGVEVHAERFNL
;
A
#
# COMPACT_ATOMS: atom_id res chain seq x y z
N MET A 1 -1.44 -2.89 51.66
CA MET A 1 -0.85 -2.01 50.63
C MET A 1 -0.14 -0.90 51.38
N SER A 2 1.19 -0.96 51.44
CA SER A 2 2.02 0.08 52.05
C SER A 2 2.06 1.29 51.11
N ASP A 3 1.66 2.44 51.63
CA ASP A 3 1.86 3.75 51.01
C ASP A 3 3.35 3.89 50.61
N PRO A 4 3.68 4.06 49.31
CA PRO A 4 5.07 4.13 48.88
C PRO A 4 5.79 5.39 49.35
N GLY A 5 5.11 6.30 50.07
CA GLY A 5 5.67 7.55 50.54
C GLY A 5 5.91 8.52 49.39
N ALA A 6 5.79 9.81 49.66
CA ALA A 6 6.23 10.82 48.71
C ALA A 6 7.73 10.67 48.48
N ALA A 7 8.16 10.65 47.21
CA ALA A 7 9.58 10.61 46.87
C ALA A 7 10.33 11.74 47.59
N PRO A 8 11.54 11.50 48.13
CA PRO A 8 12.30 12.53 48.82
C PRO A 8 12.50 13.72 47.88
N ASN A 9 12.23 14.93 48.40
CA ASN A 9 12.41 16.17 47.65
C ASN A 9 13.91 16.51 47.64
N ILE A 10 14.65 15.86 46.74
CA ILE A 10 16.06 16.12 46.51
C ILE A 10 16.12 17.41 45.68
N PRO A 11 16.68 18.53 46.21
CA PRO A 11 16.87 19.73 45.41
C PRO A 11 17.69 19.39 44.17
N ALA A 12 17.25 19.89 43.02
CA ALA A 12 17.90 19.60 41.77
C ALA A 12 19.39 20.05 41.85
N PRO A 13 20.35 19.25 41.35
CA PRO A 13 21.73 19.66 41.29
C PRO A 13 21.86 21.04 40.59
N PRO A 14 22.82 21.89 41.00
CA PRO A 14 22.94 23.24 40.49
C PRO A 14 22.95 23.28 38.95
N GLY A 15 22.00 24.02 38.36
CA GLY A 15 21.86 24.17 36.91
C GLY A 15 20.86 23.24 36.22
N GLN A 16 20.31 22.24 36.91
CA GLN A 16 19.21 21.44 36.35
C GLN A 16 17.94 22.31 36.23
N GLN A 17 17.31 22.30 35.06
CA GLN A 17 16.08 23.07 34.81
C GLN A 17 14.98 22.61 35.78
N ASP A 18 14.52 23.50 36.65
CA ASP A 18 13.44 23.18 37.58
C ASP A 18 12.17 22.77 36.81
N ASN A 19 11.45 21.78 37.34
CA ASN A 19 10.10 21.43 36.88
C ASN A 19 9.98 20.71 35.51
N THR A 20 11.00 19.96 35.08
CA THR A 20 11.00 19.21 33.80
C THR A 20 9.78 18.29 33.62
N TYR A 21 9.27 17.69 34.70
CA TYR A 21 8.11 16.78 34.66
C TYR A 21 6.76 17.50 34.43
N ILE A 22 6.73 18.84 34.50
CA ILE A 22 5.56 19.66 34.14
C ILE A 22 5.73 20.30 32.77
N ILE A 23 6.95 20.76 32.44
CA ILE A 23 7.22 21.48 31.18
C ILE A 23 7.37 20.51 30.00
N ASP A 24 8.16 19.45 30.16
CA ASP A 24 8.52 18.57 29.04
C ASP A 24 7.35 17.79 28.42
N PRO A 25 6.36 17.30 29.21
CA PRO A 25 5.16 16.71 28.64
C PRO A 25 4.43 17.63 27.65
N GLN A 26 4.49 18.95 27.83
CA GLN A 26 3.82 19.90 26.93
C GLN A 26 4.41 19.85 25.52
N TYR A 27 5.71 19.64 25.38
CA TYR A 27 6.35 19.54 24.06
C TYR A 27 6.08 18.20 23.38
N ALA A 28 5.97 17.12 24.17
CA ALA A 28 5.46 15.84 23.67
C ALA A 28 4.02 15.99 23.13
N LEU A 29 3.17 16.78 23.79
CA LEU A 29 1.84 17.12 23.32
C LEU A 29 1.86 18.03 22.08
N ILE A 30 2.70 19.07 22.04
CA ILE A 30 2.86 19.94 20.86
C ILE A 30 3.25 19.12 19.63
N PHE A 31 4.23 18.23 19.76
CA PHE A 31 4.61 17.31 18.70
C PHE A 31 3.40 16.46 18.24
N THR A 32 2.63 15.96 19.22
CA THR A 32 1.45 15.14 18.96
C THR A 32 0.36 15.90 18.22
N TYR A 33 0.00 17.09 18.69
CA TYR A 33 -0.94 17.96 18.01
C TYR A 33 -0.48 18.29 16.60
N THR A 34 0.81 18.54 16.40
CA THR A 34 1.37 18.86 15.08
C THR A 34 1.15 17.73 14.08
N TRP A 35 1.55 16.49 14.40
CA TRP A 35 1.38 15.39 13.44
C TRP A 35 -0.11 15.01 13.27
N VAL A 36 -0.93 15.12 14.32
CA VAL A 36 -2.38 14.90 14.24
C VAL A 36 -3.04 15.94 13.33
N SER A 37 -2.68 17.22 13.45
CA SER A 37 -3.19 18.29 12.59
C SER A 37 -2.81 18.08 11.12
N VAL A 38 -1.57 17.67 10.84
CA VAL A 38 -1.15 17.32 9.47
C VAL A 38 -1.96 16.14 8.93
N ALA A 39 -2.16 15.09 9.74
CA ALA A 39 -2.98 13.94 9.35
C ALA A 39 -4.45 14.34 9.10
N ALA A 40 -5.04 15.17 9.97
CA ALA A 40 -6.40 15.66 9.83
C ALA A 40 -6.58 16.52 8.58
N ALA A 41 -5.64 17.43 8.29
CA ALA A 41 -5.64 18.23 7.06
C ALA A 41 -5.56 17.34 5.81
N ALA A 42 -4.73 16.30 5.83
CA ALA A 42 -4.63 15.34 4.73
C ALA A 42 -5.93 14.53 4.54
N VAL A 43 -6.60 14.16 5.63
CA VAL A 43 -7.91 13.49 5.59
C VAL A 43 -8.98 14.40 5.01
N LEU A 44 -9.04 15.66 5.44
CA LEU A 44 -9.98 16.65 4.89
C LEU A 44 -9.78 16.85 3.39
N TYR A 45 -8.52 17.00 2.95
CA TYR A 45 -8.18 17.10 1.53
C TYR A 45 -8.60 15.86 0.73
N ARG A 46 -8.49 14.66 1.31
CA ARG A 46 -8.83 13.38 0.65
C ARG A 46 -10.30 12.97 0.82
N SER A 47 -11.08 13.67 1.64
CA SER A 47 -12.48 13.32 1.94
C SER A 47 -13.38 13.14 0.70
N PRO A 48 -13.24 13.90 -0.42
CA PRO A 48 -14.06 13.66 -1.62
C PRO A 48 -13.73 12.34 -2.33
N LYS A 49 -12.50 11.84 -2.20
CA LYS A 49 -12.11 10.50 -2.71
C LYS A 49 -12.67 9.41 -1.80
N LEU A 50 -12.58 9.59 -0.48
CA LEU A 50 -13.15 8.67 0.49
C LEU A 50 -14.67 8.51 0.30
N TYR A 51 -15.40 9.62 0.17
CA TYR A 51 -16.83 9.61 -0.10
C TYR A 51 -17.18 8.86 -1.39
N ARG A 52 -16.46 9.13 -2.50
CA ARG A 52 -16.67 8.42 -3.76
C ARG A 52 -16.41 6.93 -3.65
N ARG A 53 -15.33 6.54 -2.96
CA ARG A 53 -14.99 5.13 -2.71
C ARG A 53 -16.10 4.45 -1.93
N PHE A 54 -16.55 5.05 -0.83
CA PHE A 54 -17.62 4.50 0.01
C PHE A 54 -18.93 4.37 -0.77
N ARG A 55 -19.34 5.43 -1.47
CA ARG A 55 -20.56 5.44 -2.29
C ARG A 55 -20.53 4.37 -3.39
N ASN A 56 -19.39 4.22 -4.08
CA ASN A 56 -19.26 3.23 -5.16
C ASN A 56 -19.22 1.79 -4.60
N ALA A 57 -18.51 1.57 -3.49
CA ALA A 57 -18.49 0.27 -2.82
C ALA A 57 -19.89 -0.12 -2.31
N TRP A 58 -20.62 0.82 -1.72
CA TRP A 58 -21.99 0.61 -1.27
C TRP A 58 -22.94 0.29 -2.44
N LYS A 59 -22.82 1.02 -3.57
CA LYS A 59 -23.62 0.74 -4.77
C LYS A 59 -23.33 -0.64 -5.38
N ARG A 60 -22.08 -1.09 -5.31
CA ARG A 60 -21.64 -2.35 -5.93
C ARG A 60 -21.95 -3.56 -5.05
N ASP A 61 -21.59 -3.48 -3.77
CA ASP A 61 -21.54 -4.64 -2.87
C ASP A 61 -22.48 -4.49 -1.64
N GLY A 62 -23.16 -3.35 -1.48
CA GLY A 62 -24.01 -3.08 -0.32
C GLY A 62 -23.31 -3.29 1.03
N ILE A 63 -23.98 -4.00 1.94
CA ILE A 63 -23.43 -4.42 3.25
C ILE A 63 -22.27 -5.42 3.09
N HIS A 64 -22.19 -6.16 1.98
CA HIS A 64 -21.16 -7.16 1.75
C HIS A 64 -19.81 -6.55 1.30
N GLY A 65 -19.75 -5.25 1.01
CA GLY A 65 -18.54 -4.55 0.57
C GLY A 65 -17.42 -4.40 1.61
N TRP A 66 -17.61 -4.90 2.83
CA TRP A 66 -16.64 -4.80 3.93
C TRP A 66 -15.58 -5.92 3.93
N GLY A 67 -15.64 -6.86 2.99
CA GLY A 67 -14.66 -7.94 2.86
C GLY A 67 -15.07 -8.96 1.82
N LEU A 68 -14.34 -10.08 1.75
CA LEU A 68 -14.71 -11.20 0.89
C LEU A 68 -16.03 -11.82 1.37
N TYR A 69 -16.94 -12.07 0.43
CA TYR A 69 -18.22 -12.73 0.69
C TYR A 69 -18.48 -13.85 -0.29
N GLU A 70 -19.38 -14.73 0.14
CA GLU A 70 -19.96 -15.80 -0.65
C GLU A 70 -21.40 -15.44 -0.96
N ASP A 71 -21.79 -15.64 -2.20
CA ASP A 71 -23.19 -15.62 -2.56
C ASP A 71 -23.77 -17.00 -2.27
N LEU A 72 -24.66 -17.11 -1.29
CA LEU A 72 -25.32 -18.36 -0.91
C LEU A 72 -26.70 -18.50 -1.59
N SER A 73 -27.09 -17.55 -2.45
CA SER A 73 -28.34 -17.65 -3.19
C SER A 73 -28.33 -18.88 -4.11
N PRO A 74 -29.45 -19.63 -4.19
CA PRO A 74 -29.59 -20.72 -5.15
C PRO A 74 -29.47 -20.16 -6.58
N SER A 75 -28.85 -20.94 -7.48
CA SER A 75 -28.63 -20.57 -8.87
C SER A 75 -29.93 -20.04 -9.51
N PRO A 76 -29.97 -18.79 -10.01
CA PRO A 76 -31.16 -18.27 -10.67
C PRO A 76 -31.20 -18.84 -12.09
N VAL A 77 -31.76 -20.03 -12.25
CA VAL A 77 -32.19 -20.50 -13.58
C VAL A 77 -33.47 -19.74 -14.01
N GLU A 78 -34.19 -19.12 -13.07
CA GLU A 78 -35.51 -18.51 -13.34
C GLU A 78 -35.50 -16.98 -13.47
N GLU A 79 -34.65 -16.21 -12.75
CA GLU A 79 -34.59 -14.74 -12.90
C GLU A 79 -33.89 -14.27 -14.19
N GLU A 80 -33.04 -15.11 -14.79
CA GLU A 80 -32.37 -14.82 -16.07
C GLU A 80 -33.40 -14.77 -17.21
N LYS A 81 -34.48 -15.55 -17.12
CA LYS A 81 -35.56 -15.56 -18.11
C LYS A 81 -36.38 -14.26 -18.07
N GLU A 82 -36.60 -13.68 -16.89
CA GLU A 82 -37.34 -12.42 -16.75
C GLU A 82 -36.50 -11.19 -17.13
N SER A 83 -35.20 -11.18 -16.87
CA SER A 83 -34.30 -10.08 -17.28
C SER A 83 -33.93 -10.11 -18.77
N LEU A 84 -33.89 -11.30 -19.39
CA LEU A 84 -33.75 -11.46 -20.85
C LEU A 84 -35.06 -11.16 -21.60
N MET A 85 -36.22 -11.46 -21.01
CA MET A 85 -37.54 -11.13 -21.58
C MET A 85 -37.90 -9.64 -21.43
N ASN A 86 -37.51 -9.02 -20.31
CA ASN A 86 -37.58 -7.58 -20.14
C ASN A 86 -36.30 -6.95 -20.72
N GLY A 87 -36.14 -7.08 -22.04
CA GLY A 87 -35.08 -6.44 -22.82
C GLY A 87 -35.12 -4.92 -22.68
N ALA A 88 -34.58 -4.41 -21.58
CA ALA A 88 -34.22 -3.02 -21.46
C ALA A 88 -32.99 -2.82 -22.35
N ALA A 89 -33.24 -2.52 -23.62
CA ALA A 89 -32.23 -1.99 -24.51
C ALA A 89 -31.50 -0.86 -23.77
N ILE A 90 -30.24 -1.09 -23.40
CA ILE A 90 -29.37 -0.03 -22.92
C ILE A 90 -29.32 0.98 -24.06
N LYS A 91 -30.02 2.11 -23.87
CA LYS A 91 -30.03 3.17 -24.88
C LYS A 91 -28.59 3.52 -25.21
N ARG A 92 -28.27 3.36 -26.49
CA ARG A 92 -27.06 3.87 -27.12
C ARG A 92 -27.12 5.40 -27.03
N THR A 93 -26.66 5.96 -25.92
CA THR A 93 -26.43 7.40 -25.81
C THR A 93 -25.12 7.72 -26.51
N ASP A 94 -25.17 7.90 -27.82
CA ASP A 94 -24.05 8.39 -28.66
C ASP A 94 -23.67 9.87 -28.35
N SER A 95 -23.98 10.37 -27.15
CA SER A 95 -23.60 11.72 -26.76
C SER A 95 -22.17 11.72 -26.23
N VAL A 96 -21.21 11.86 -27.14
CA VAL A 96 -19.86 12.37 -26.84
C VAL A 96 -20.02 13.79 -26.31
N ARG A 97 -20.28 13.92 -25.00
CA ARG A 97 -20.37 15.24 -24.36
C ARG A 97 -19.00 15.53 -23.78
N TRP A 98 -18.14 16.18 -24.56
CA TRP A 98 -16.95 16.83 -24.04
C TRP A 98 -17.39 17.83 -22.97
N VAL A 99 -17.26 17.45 -21.70
CA VAL A 99 -17.66 18.32 -20.59
C VAL A 99 -16.64 19.44 -20.51
N SER A 100 -17.08 20.66 -20.81
CA SER A 100 -16.28 21.84 -20.51
C SER A 100 -15.96 21.86 -19.01
N VAL A 101 -14.67 21.77 -18.69
CA VAL A 101 -14.23 21.69 -17.30
C VAL A 101 -14.28 23.10 -16.72
N SER A 102 -14.98 23.27 -15.60
CA SER A 102 -15.12 24.57 -14.94
C SER A 102 -13.75 25.15 -14.53
N PRO A 103 -13.61 26.49 -14.52
CA PRO A 103 -12.38 27.16 -14.10
C PRO A 103 -11.75 26.66 -12.78
N PRO A 104 -12.50 26.43 -11.68
CA PRO A 104 -11.89 25.97 -10.42
C PRO A 104 -11.29 24.56 -10.54
N VAL A 105 -11.91 23.68 -11.32
CA VAL A 105 -11.38 22.32 -11.55
C VAL A 105 -10.11 22.38 -12.41
N ARG A 106 -10.01 23.31 -13.36
CA ARG A 106 -8.77 23.54 -14.13
C ARG A 106 -7.63 24.02 -13.24
N LEU A 107 -7.90 24.98 -12.35
CA LEU A 107 -6.91 25.46 -11.38
C LEU A 107 -6.42 24.33 -10.46
N LEU A 108 -7.34 23.54 -9.89
CA LEU A 108 -6.99 22.39 -9.06
C LEU A 108 -6.12 21.38 -9.81
N ARG A 109 -6.46 21.05 -11.07
CA ARG A 109 -5.64 20.14 -11.90
C ARG A 109 -4.26 20.72 -12.20
N ALA A 110 -4.15 22.01 -12.44
CA ALA A 110 -2.86 22.68 -12.65
C ALA A 110 -1.99 22.63 -11.38
N VAL A 111 -2.58 22.93 -10.22
CA VAL A 111 -1.89 22.81 -8.92
C VAL A 111 -1.45 21.37 -8.66
N GLU A 112 -2.32 20.39 -8.89
CA GLU A 112 -1.95 18.97 -8.77
C GLU A 112 -0.83 18.58 -9.75
N ALA A 113 -0.83 19.10 -10.98
CA ALA A 113 0.20 18.84 -11.97
C ALA A 113 1.55 19.42 -11.55
N VAL A 114 1.58 20.66 -11.04
CA VAL A 114 2.80 21.27 -10.47
C VAL A 114 3.30 20.47 -9.27
N PHE A 115 2.39 20.09 -8.35
CA PHE A 115 2.76 19.30 -7.18
C PHE A 115 3.35 17.95 -7.57
N ARG A 116 2.75 17.23 -8.53
CA ARG A 116 3.27 15.94 -9.03
C ARG A 116 4.61 16.11 -9.74
N ASN A 117 4.75 17.15 -10.56
CA ASN A 117 6.00 17.44 -11.25
C ASN A 117 7.14 17.76 -10.25
N ALA A 118 6.87 18.46 -9.15
CA ALA A 118 7.89 18.78 -8.15
C ALA A 118 8.16 17.61 -7.17
N PHE A 119 7.11 16.98 -6.63
CA PHE A 119 7.20 16.02 -5.53
C PHE A 119 7.08 14.54 -5.94
N GLY A 120 6.76 14.26 -7.20
CA GLY A 120 6.54 12.91 -7.73
C GLY A 120 7.81 12.13 -8.06
N TRP A 121 8.96 12.80 -8.15
CA TRP A 121 10.25 12.17 -8.43
C TRP A 121 10.64 11.18 -7.33
N GLU A 122 11.12 10.01 -7.72
CA GLU A 122 11.75 9.07 -6.81
C GLU A 122 13.27 9.20 -6.84
N VAL A 123 13.85 9.32 -5.65
CA VAL A 123 15.30 9.46 -5.47
C VAL A 123 15.97 8.09 -5.50
N LYS A 124 16.98 7.96 -6.38
CA LYS A 124 17.79 6.74 -6.52
C LYS A 124 18.40 6.36 -5.16
N TYR A 125 18.33 5.07 -4.79
CA TYR A 125 18.80 4.45 -3.53
C TYR A 125 17.97 4.71 -2.27
N VAL A 126 17.31 5.86 -2.12
CA VAL A 126 16.51 6.18 -0.93
C VAL A 126 15.15 5.47 -0.93
N ARG A 127 14.66 5.10 -2.13
CA ARG A 127 13.35 4.43 -2.33
C ARG A 127 12.17 5.25 -1.81
N LEU A 128 12.32 6.57 -1.78
CA LEU A 128 11.28 7.52 -1.37
C LEU A 128 11.10 8.56 -2.47
N SER A 129 9.86 9.02 -2.63
CA SER A 129 9.59 10.19 -3.45
C SER A 129 10.05 11.48 -2.76
N VAL A 130 10.28 12.54 -3.53
CA VAL A 130 10.57 13.88 -3.01
C VAL A 130 9.46 14.34 -2.06
N GLY A 131 8.18 14.03 -2.35
CA GLY A 131 7.06 14.28 -1.44
C GLY A 131 7.16 13.50 -0.11
N GLN A 132 7.55 12.23 -0.15
CA GLN A 132 7.77 11.45 1.07
C GLN A 132 8.95 11.97 1.89
N LEU A 133 10.02 12.42 1.22
CA LEU A 133 11.16 13.06 1.87
C LEU A 133 10.78 14.38 2.51
N PHE A 134 10.00 15.21 1.84
CA PHE A 134 9.50 16.47 2.39
C PHE A 134 8.68 16.23 3.68
N LEU A 135 7.76 15.26 3.66
CA LEU A 135 7.00 14.87 4.86
C LEU A 135 7.91 14.36 5.98
N LEU A 136 8.92 13.56 5.64
CA LEU A 136 9.86 13.02 6.61
C LEU A 136 10.72 14.13 7.24
N VAL A 137 11.24 15.05 6.42
CA VAL A 137 12.03 16.21 6.89
C VAL A 137 11.19 17.09 7.79
N GLY A 138 9.94 17.40 7.42
CA GLY A 138 9.03 18.14 8.28
C GLY A 138 8.79 17.42 9.62
N PHE A 139 8.54 16.12 9.59
CA PHE A 139 8.35 15.31 10.80
C PHE A 139 9.58 15.32 11.72
N VAL A 140 10.78 15.15 11.16
CA VAL A 140 12.05 15.18 11.90
C VAL A 140 12.35 16.59 12.42
N LEU A 141 12.08 17.63 11.62
CA LEU A 141 12.29 19.02 12.03
C LEU A 141 11.40 19.39 13.21
N THR A 142 10.11 19.05 13.18
CA THR A 142 9.20 19.25 14.32
C THR A 142 9.71 18.50 15.55
N LEU A 143 10.16 17.25 15.39
CA LEU A 143 10.73 16.46 16.48
C LEU A 143 11.96 17.14 17.10
N LEU A 144 12.89 17.64 16.27
CA LEU A 144 14.09 18.34 16.71
C LEU A 144 13.77 19.67 17.39
N LEU A 145 12.83 20.45 16.85
CA LEU A 145 12.37 21.70 17.48
C LEU A 145 11.77 21.42 18.85
N CYS A 146 10.89 20.43 18.97
CA CYS A 146 10.32 20.03 20.27
C CYS A 146 11.37 19.47 21.25
N LEU A 147 12.46 18.89 20.73
CA LEU A 147 13.58 18.40 21.53
C LEU A 147 14.44 19.54 22.07
N THR A 148 14.78 20.56 21.25
CA THR A 148 15.81 21.56 21.60
C THR A 148 15.24 22.89 22.10
N GLN A 149 14.00 23.23 21.77
CA GLN A 149 13.43 24.53 22.11
C GLN A 149 13.29 24.70 23.63
N ASN A 150 13.87 25.78 24.17
CA ASN A 150 13.88 26.12 25.59
C ASN A 150 14.34 24.97 26.52
N SER A 151 15.28 24.15 26.02
CA SER A 151 15.77 22.98 26.74
C SER A 151 17.29 22.90 26.63
N GLU A 152 17.97 23.02 27.76
CA GLU A 152 19.40 22.73 27.84
C GLU A 152 19.58 21.21 27.98
N LEU A 153 19.77 20.52 26.85
CA LEU A 153 19.74 19.05 26.79
C LEU A 153 20.74 18.36 27.72
N LEU A 154 21.94 18.93 27.92
CA LEU A 154 22.95 18.35 28.81
C LEU A 154 22.48 18.27 30.27
N LEU A 155 21.63 19.21 30.67
CA LEU A 155 21.10 19.31 32.03
C LEU A 155 19.66 18.78 32.13
N ASN A 156 18.97 18.62 31.00
CA ASN A 156 17.61 18.07 30.92
C ASN A 156 17.56 16.79 30.06
N SER A 157 17.83 15.66 30.71
CA SER A 157 17.68 14.33 30.13
C SER A 157 16.21 13.91 29.91
N ASN A 158 15.25 14.47 30.67
CA ASN A 158 13.84 14.07 30.62
C ASN A 158 13.16 14.45 29.30
N ARG A 159 13.54 15.61 28.72
CA ARG A 159 13.08 16.09 27.43
C ARG A 159 13.09 15.00 26.35
N ALA A 160 14.23 14.36 26.14
CA ALA A 160 14.37 13.31 25.14
C ALA A 160 13.48 12.09 25.45
N GLY A 161 13.31 11.74 26.73
CA GLY A 161 12.41 10.68 27.17
C GLY A 161 10.95 10.96 26.84
N PHE A 162 10.45 12.17 27.09
CA PHE A 162 9.09 12.56 26.71
C PHE A 162 8.87 12.55 25.19
N MET A 163 9.89 12.92 24.41
CA MET A 163 9.84 12.81 22.94
C MET A 163 9.82 11.36 22.44
N VAL A 164 10.44 10.40 23.15
CA VAL A 164 10.29 8.96 22.88
C VAL A 164 8.83 8.53 23.10
N LEU A 165 8.22 8.97 24.21
CA LEU A 165 6.83 8.61 24.54
C LEU A 165 5.83 9.12 23.48
N SER A 166 6.02 10.34 22.98
CA SER A 166 5.13 10.92 21.96
C SER A 166 5.18 10.23 20.60
N LEU A 167 6.25 9.46 20.32
CA LEU A 167 6.38 8.64 19.12
C LEU A 167 5.65 7.30 19.21
N ILE A 168 5.19 6.86 20.39
CA ILE A 168 4.52 5.57 20.57
C ILE A 168 3.22 5.48 19.74
N PRO A 169 2.25 6.41 19.85
CA PRO A 169 1.02 6.33 19.05
C PRO A 169 1.24 6.30 17.52
N PRO A 170 2.03 7.21 16.90
CA PRO A 170 2.20 7.19 15.44
C PRO A 170 2.94 5.94 14.96
N VAL A 171 3.90 5.39 15.73
CA VAL A 171 4.57 4.14 15.36
C VAL A 171 3.58 2.97 15.20
N PHE A 172 2.56 2.89 16.05
CA PHE A 172 1.53 1.85 15.95
C PHE A 172 0.45 2.17 14.90
N LEU A 173 0.01 3.43 14.81
CA LEU A 173 -0.96 3.86 13.79
C LEU A 173 -0.49 3.54 12.37
N LEU A 174 0.82 3.69 12.12
CA LEU A 174 1.44 3.54 10.80
C LEU A 174 1.95 2.12 10.51
N SER A 175 1.94 1.21 11.49
CA SER A 175 2.41 -0.18 11.32
C SER A 175 1.29 -1.16 10.94
N THR A 176 0.06 -0.84 11.31
CA THR A 176 -1.11 -1.73 11.17
C THR A 176 -1.57 -1.88 9.71
N LYS A 177 -2.06 -3.07 9.34
CA LYS A 177 -2.47 -3.35 7.94
C LYS A 177 -3.84 -2.77 7.62
N ASN A 178 -4.75 -2.78 8.60
CA ASN A 178 -6.03 -2.09 8.56
C ASN A 178 -5.92 -0.73 9.26
N SER A 179 -4.82 -0.01 9.01
CA SER A 179 -4.54 1.30 9.62
C SER A 179 -5.73 2.24 9.41
N PHE A 180 -6.24 2.75 10.53
CA PHE A 180 -7.35 3.70 10.54
C PHE A 180 -7.04 4.94 9.70
N LEU A 181 -5.80 5.45 9.77
CA LEU A 181 -5.36 6.58 8.97
C LEU A 181 -5.31 6.23 7.47
N ALA A 182 -4.79 5.05 7.11
CA ALA A 182 -4.75 4.62 5.70
C ALA A 182 -6.16 4.51 5.12
N PHE A 183 -7.11 3.98 5.91
CA PHE A 183 -8.53 3.92 5.55
C PHE A 183 -9.10 5.31 5.27
N LEU A 184 -8.94 6.27 6.18
CA LEU A 184 -9.44 7.65 6.02
C LEU A 184 -8.82 8.38 4.82
N LEU A 185 -7.53 8.17 4.58
CA LEU A 185 -6.83 8.73 3.42
C LEU A 185 -7.17 8.02 2.10
N SER A 186 -7.91 6.90 2.17
CA SER A 186 -8.23 6.01 1.05
C SER A 186 -7.00 5.48 0.32
N ILE A 187 -5.86 5.34 0.99
CA ILE A 187 -4.62 4.79 0.42
C ILE A 187 -4.31 3.45 1.06
N GLY A 188 -3.50 2.62 0.40
CA GLY A 188 -3.03 1.38 1.01
C GLY A 188 -2.04 1.64 2.15
N TYR A 189 -2.07 0.78 3.18
CA TYR A 189 -1.22 0.89 4.37
C TYR A 189 0.28 0.83 4.01
N GLU A 190 0.61 0.10 2.94
CA GLU A 190 1.97 -0.04 2.43
C GLU A 190 2.58 1.31 1.99
N LYS A 191 1.74 2.27 1.57
CA LYS A 191 2.20 3.61 1.19
C LYS A 191 2.57 4.49 2.39
N LEU A 192 2.07 4.18 3.59
CA LEU A 192 2.36 4.90 4.84
C LEU A 192 3.46 4.24 5.68
N ASN A 193 3.75 2.95 5.46
CA ASN A 193 4.67 2.18 6.30
C ASN A 193 6.09 2.76 6.37
N PHE A 194 6.52 3.56 5.39
CA PHE A 194 7.81 4.25 5.48
C PHE A 194 7.90 5.16 6.72
N LEU A 195 6.80 5.81 7.11
CA LEU A 195 6.74 6.66 8.31
C LEU A 195 6.89 5.82 9.58
N HIS A 196 6.28 4.63 9.66
CA HIS A 196 6.52 3.71 10.79
C HIS A 196 8.01 3.38 10.94
N ARG A 197 8.68 3.01 9.84
CA ARG A 197 10.11 2.66 9.86
C ARG A 197 10.99 3.84 10.30
N TRP A 198 10.68 5.05 9.86
CA TRP A 198 11.44 6.23 10.25
C TRP A 198 11.14 6.70 11.67
N ALA A 199 9.86 6.71 12.09
CA ALA A 199 9.48 7.03 13.45
C ALA A 199 10.10 6.06 14.47
N GLY A 200 10.15 4.75 14.17
CA GLY A 200 10.84 3.77 15.02
C GLY A 200 12.35 4.01 15.13
N ARG A 201 13.01 4.43 14.05
CA ARG A 201 14.44 4.82 14.11
C ARG A 201 14.65 6.06 14.95
N MET A 202 13.81 7.08 14.79
CA MET A 202 13.90 8.31 15.58
C MET A 202 13.64 8.03 17.07
N MET A 203 12.67 7.16 17.38
CA MET A 203 12.38 6.71 18.74
C MET A 203 13.63 6.06 19.38
N PHE A 204 14.32 5.18 18.66
CA PHE A 204 15.55 4.58 19.16
C PHE A 204 16.68 5.61 19.37
N VAL A 205 16.90 6.51 18.41
CA VAL A 205 17.91 7.57 18.54
C VAL A 205 17.63 8.45 19.75
N LEU A 206 16.37 8.87 19.95
CA LEU A 206 15.98 9.67 21.11
C LEU A 206 16.09 8.90 22.43
N ALA A 207 15.83 7.59 22.43
CA ALA A 207 16.04 6.76 23.61
C ALA A 207 17.52 6.66 23.98
N CYS A 208 18.41 6.56 22.99
CA CYS A 208 19.86 6.64 23.20
C CYS A 208 20.29 8.00 23.73
N VAL A 209 19.74 9.10 23.20
CA VAL A 209 20.00 10.45 23.72
C VAL A 209 19.54 10.56 25.18
N HIS A 210 18.30 10.14 25.49
CA HIS A 210 17.77 10.14 26.85
C HIS A 210 18.65 9.34 27.82
N GLY A 211 18.96 8.08 27.48
CA GLY A 211 19.79 7.22 28.31
C GLY A 211 21.22 7.74 28.45
N GLY A 212 21.82 8.23 27.37
CA GLY A 212 23.17 8.80 27.38
C GLY A 212 23.30 10.05 28.25
N LEU A 213 22.35 10.99 28.12
CA LEU A 213 22.28 12.19 28.96
C LEU A 213 22.07 11.84 30.44
N TRP A 214 21.20 10.85 30.71
CA TRP A 214 20.93 10.40 32.07
C TRP A 214 22.15 9.73 32.72
N ILE A 215 22.84 8.85 32.00
CA ILE A 215 24.10 8.23 32.44
C ILE A 215 25.16 9.30 32.68
N ASN A 216 25.30 10.27 31.76
CA ASN A 216 26.26 11.36 31.92
C ASN A 216 25.99 12.20 33.17
N ASN A 217 24.73 12.54 33.44
CA ASN A 217 24.32 13.23 34.66
C ASN A 217 24.72 12.46 35.93
N ARG A 218 24.55 11.13 35.95
CA ARG A 218 24.99 10.29 37.08
C ARG A 218 26.50 10.27 37.24
N VAL A 219 27.24 10.18 36.13
CA VAL A 219 28.71 10.13 36.17
C VAL A 219 29.31 11.46 36.66
N ILE A 220 28.87 12.59 36.10
CA ILE A 220 29.40 13.92 36.45
C ILE A 220 29.11 14.25 37.92
N ASN A 221 27.96 13.84 38.45
CA ASN A 221 27.60 14.06 39.85
C ASN A 221 28.21 13.03 40.82
N GLY A 222 29.11 12.15 40.38
CA GLY A 222 29.73 11.12 41.23
C GLY A 222 28.77 10.01 41.69
N GLN A 223 27.64 9.84 41.01
CA GLN A 223 26.54 8.93 41.34
C GLN A 223 26.50 7.68 40.44
N ALA A 224 27.62 7.31 39.82
CA ALA A 224 27.67 6.22 38.85
C ALA A 224 27.25 4.86 39.44
N SER A 225 27.47 4.63 40.75
CA SER A 225 27.02 3.41 41.44
C SER A 225 25.51 3.22 41.38
N LEU A 226 24.73 4.32 41.39
CA LEU A 226 23.27 4.28 41.32
C LEU A 226 22.77 3.60 40.05
N LEU A 227 23.52 3.64 38.94
CA LEU A 227 23.13 3.00 37.69
C LEU A 227 22.89 1.49 37.84
N LEU A 228 23.58 0.85 38.78
CA LEU A 228 23.49 -0.59 39.03
C LEU A 228 22.76 -0.94 40.33
N THR A 229 22.65 0.00 41.27
CA THR A 229 21.99 -0.24 42.57
C THR A 229 20.55 0.24 42.60
N GLU A 230 20.20 1.31 41.89
CA GLU A 230 18.86 1.91 41.94
C GLU A 230 17.90 1.25 40.96
N ASP A 231 16.69 1.00 41.44
CA ASP A 231 15.64 0.31 40.69
C ASP A 231 15.20 1.09 39.45
N LYS A 232 15.08 2.41 39.56
CA LYS A 232 14.71 3.30 38.44
C LYS A 232 15.71 3.18 37.29
N GLU A 233 17.00 3.16 37.62
CA GLU A 233 18.12 3.10 36.68
C GLU A 233 18.17 1.75 35.97
N ARG A 234 18.12 0.67 36.74
CA ARG A 234 18.08 -0.71 36.21
C ARG A 234 16.91 -0.94 35.27
N ARG A 235 15.71 -0.41 35.60
CA ARG A 235 14.52 -0.48 34.73
C ARG A 235 14.69 0.35 33.46
N GLY A 236 15.38 1.48 33.52
CA GLY A 236 15.74 2.28 32.36
C GLY A 236 16.69 1.55 31.41
N ILE A 237 17.76 0.94 31.97
CA ILE A 237 18.71 0.11 31.22
C ILE A 237 18.00 -1.09 30.58
N ALA A 238 17.11 -1.76 31.31
CA ALA A 238 16.30 -2.86 30.75
C ALA A 238 15.44 -2.37 29.57
N THR A 239 14.77 -1.22 29.72
CA THR A 239 13.90 -0.63 28.69
C THR A 239 14.66 -0.31 27.41
N ILE A 240 15.81 0.37 27.49
CA ILE A 240 16.61 0.69 26.30
C ILE A 240 17.25 -0.57 25.68
N SER A 241 17.62 -1.56 26.49
CA SER A 241 18.17 -2.83 26.01
C SER A 241 17.14 -3.61 25.18
N VAL A 242 15.89 -3.70 25.65
CA VAL A 242 14.81 -4.34 24.87
C VAL A 242 14.53 -3.55 23.59
N LEU A 243 14.51 -2.21 23.64
CA LEU A 243 14.34 -1.40 22.43
C LEU A 243 15.48 -1.61 21.42
N PHE A 244 16.72 -1.71 21.89
CA PHE A 244 17.87 -2.04 21.06
C PHE A 244 17.69 -3.40 20.38
N LEU A 245 17.24 -4.43 21.11
CA LEU A 245 16.95 -5.75 20.54
C LEU A 245 15.87 -5.68 19.46
N ILE A 246 14.80 -4.90 19.66
CA ILE A 246 13.77 -4.66 18.63
C ILE A 246 14.42 -4.11 17.35
N VAL A 247 15.27 -3.10 17.47
CA VAL A 247 15.93 -2.47 16.31
C VAL A 247 16.92 -3.43 15.64
N LEU A 248 17.70 -4.15 16.44
CA LEU A 248 18.69 -5.12 15.99
C LEU A 248 18.02 -6.23 15.18
N THR A 249 16.95 -6.86 15.67
CA THR A 249 16.22 -7.89 14.93
C THR A 249 15.44 -7.33 13.74
N SER A 250 15.26 -6.01 13.68
CA SER A 250 14.56 -5.31 12.60
C SER A 250 15.50 -4.77 11.50
N ILE A 251 16.80 -5.07 11.50
CA ILE A 251 17.67 -4.61 10.40
C ILE A 251 17.32 -5.29 9.07
N ARG A 252 17.68 -4.63 7.97
CA ARG A 252 17.29 -5.08 6.61
C ARG A 252 17.74 -6.51 6.29
N PRO A 253 18.97 -6.96 6.60
CA PRO A 253 19.38 -8.35 6.34
C PRO A 253 18.45 -9.37 7.01
N ILE A 254 18.12 -9.19 8.29
CA ILE A 254 17.27 -10.12 9.04
C ILE A 254 15.85 -10.14 8.44
N ARG A 255 15.29 -8.99 8.07
CA ARG A 255 13.96 -8.95 7.46
C ARG A 255 13.86 -9.64 6.10
N ILE A 256 14.96 -9.71 5.35
CA ILE A 256 15.00 -10.34 4.02
C ILE A 256 15.24 -11.84 4.16
N PHE A 257 16.23 -12.24 4.97
CA PHE A 257 16.64 -13.65 5.06
C PHE A 257 15.89 -14.45 6.12
N ALA A 258 15.33 -13.79 7.14
CA ALA A 258 14.69 -14.43 8.28
C ALA A 258 13.42 -13.66 8.71
N TRP A 259 12.53 -13.39 7.74
CA TRP A 259 11.31 -12.58 7.98
C TRP A 259 10.45 -13.08 9.14
N GLN A 260 10.33 -14.42 9.30
CA GLN A 260 9.55 -15.02 10.38
C GLN A 260 10.14 -14.75 11.76
N PHE A 261 11.46 -14.90 11.89
CA PHE A 261 12.19 -14.56 13.11
C PHE A 261 12.04 -13.07 13.43
N PHE A 262 12.20 -12.20 12.41
CA PHE A 262 11.96 -10.77 12.56
C PHE A 262 10.54 -10.52 13.09
N PHE A 263 9.50 -11.05 12.45
CA PHE A 263 8.13 -10.77 12.84
C PHE A 263 7.81 -11.27 14.26
N ALA A 264 8.18 -12.51 14.58
CA ALA A 264 7.96 -13.10 15.90
C ALA A 264 8.72 -12.32 16.99
N SER A 265 10.02 -12.07 16.80
CA SER A 265 10.82 -11.32 17.77
C SER A 265 10.32 -9.88 17.93
N HIS A 266 10.00 -9.18 16.84
CA HIS A 266 9.51 -7.81 16.89
C HIS A 266 8.21 -7.71 17.71
N VAL A 267 7.29 -8.67 17.51
CA VAL A 267 6.02 -8.72 18.26
C VAL A 267 6.25 -9.00 19.75
N SER A 268 7.00 -10.05 20.07
CA SER A 268 7.28 -10.41 21.46
C SER A 268 8.08 -9.33 22.20
N LEU A 269 9.06 -8.73 21.54
CA LEU A 269 9.93 -7.72 22.15
C LEU A 269 9.20 -6.38 22.36
N TYR A 270 8.28 -5.94 21.48
CA TYR A 270 7.53 -4.71 21.78
C TYR A 270 6.59 -4.89 22.99
N VAL A 271 6.03 -6.09 23.19
CA VAL A 271 5.23 -6.41 24.38
C VAL A 271 6.11 -6.32 25.62
N ALA A 272 7.29 -6.97 25.58
CA ALA A 272 8.27 -6.86 26.67
C ALA A 272 8.70 -5.40 26.91
N TRP A 273 8.90 -4.62 25.84
CA TRP A 273 9.27 -3.21 25.93
C TRP A 273 8.17 -2.37 26.62
N PHE A 274 6.90 -2.60 26.32
CA PHE A 274 5.79 -1.93 27.01
C PHE A 274 5.79 -2.25 28.51
N VAL A 275 6.05 -3.50 28.88
CA VAL A 275 6.15 -3.90 30.29
C VAL A 275 7.31 -3.18 30.96
N CYS A 276 8.52 -3.24 30.39
CA CYS A 276 9.70 -2.54 30.92
C CYS A 276 9.46 -1.03 31.04
N LEU A 277 8.86 -0.41 30.02
CA LEU A 277 8.59 1.02 29.98
C LEU A 277 7.60 1.47 31.07
N ASN A 278 6.52 0.72 31.31
CA ASN A 278 5.56 1.04 32.38
C ASN A 278 6.22 0.97 33.77
N TYR A 279 7.10 -0.01 34.00
CA TYR A 279 7.85 -0.10 35.25
C TYR A 279 8.93 0.97 35.39
N HIS A 280 9.46 1.46 34.26
CA HIS A 280 10.45 2.53 34.23
C HIS A 280 9.84 3.90 34.51
N THR A 281 8.64 4.19 33.96
CA THR A 281 8.01 5.50 34.11
C THR A 281 6.48 5.46 34.04
N PRO A 282 5.75 6.05 35.03
CA PRO A 282 4.29 6.14 34.99
C PRO A 282 3.80 7.10 33.91
N TYR A 283 4.65 8.01 33.44
CA TYR A 283 4.29 8.98 32.39
C TYR A 283 4.07 8.34 31.01
N ALA A 284 4.43 7.06 30.82
CA ALA A 284 4.19 6.33 29.57
C ALA A 284 2.72 5.96 29.35
N VAL A 285 1.93 5.82 30.43
CA VAL A 285 0.56 5.27 30.40
C VAL A 285 -0.35 5.98 29.38
N PRO A 286 -0.43 7.33 29.31
CA PRO A 286 -1.29 8.02 28.34
C PRO A 286 -0.94 7.74 26.87
N TRP A 287 0.31 7.36 26.60
CA TRP A 287 0.82 7.11 25.23
C TRP A 287 0.62 5.67 24.79
N ILE A 288 0.46 4.74 25.74
CA ILE A 288 0.29 3.31 25.48
C ILE A 288 -1.15 2.99 25.05
N PHE A 289 -2.16 3.59 25.70
CA PHE A 289 -3.56 3.31 25.37
C PHE A 289 -3.93 3.60 23.91
N PRO A 290 -3.55 4.74 23.30
CA PRO A 290 -3.79 4.98 21.88
C PRO A 290 -3.11 3.93 20.98
N ALA A 291 -1.87 3.52 21.30
CA ALA A 291 -1.17 2.49 20.54
C ALA A 291 -1.87 1.13 20.63
N LEU A 292 -2.33 0.74 21.82
CA LEU A 292 -3.14 -0.47 22.01
C LEU A 292 -4.49 -0.39 21.28
N ALA A 293 -5.14 0.77 21.27
CA ALA A 293 -6.37 0.99 20.52
C ALA A 293 -6.18 0.82 19.01
N PHE A 294 -5.10 1.36 18.44
CA PHE A 294 -4.79 1.18 17.02
C PHE A 294 -4.48 -0.28 16.67
N TYR A 295 -3.73 -0.99 17.53
CA TYR A 295 -3.46 -2.41 17.32
C TYR A 295 -4.72 -3.27 17.50
N GLY A 296 -5.53 -3.00 18.53
CA GLY A 296 -6.80 -3.67 18.78
C GLY A 296 -7.78 -3.50 17.62
N TRP A 297 -7.85 -2.30 17.03
CA TRP A 297 -8.61 -2.05 15.81
C TRP A 297 -8.13 -2.93 14.65
N ASP A 298 -6.82 -3.01 14.41
CA ASP A 298 -6.28 -3.87 13.34
C ASP A 298 -6.68 -5.33 13.53
N ILE A 299 -6.57 -5.85 14.76
CA ILE A 299 -6.97 -7.22 15.07
C ILE A 299 -8.48 -7.41 14.88
N ALA A 300 -9.32 -6.51 15.40
CA ALA A 300 -10.77 -6.60 15.28
C ALA A 300 -11.22 -6.64 13.81
N VAL A 301 -10.71 -5.72 12.98
CA VAL A 301 -11.01 -5.71 11.54
C VAL A 301 -10.51 -6.98 10.86
N ARG A 302 -9.33 -7.49 11.25
CA ARG A 302 -8.77 -8.70 10.67
C ARG A 302 -9.63 -9.93 11.00
N MET A 303 -10.10 -10.06 12.25
CA MET A 303 -11.01 -11.14 12.66
C MET A 303 -12.33 -11.12 11.88
N LEU A 304 -12.86 -9.94 11.59
CA LEU A 304 -14.08 -9.80 10.77
C LEU A 304 -13.87 -10.16 9.30
N ARG A 305 -12.67 -9.95 8.76
CA ARG A 305 -12.36 -10.12 7.33
C ARG A 305 -11.74 -11.47 6.97
N PHE A 306 -11.22 -12.22 7.95
CA PHE A 306 -10.65 -13.53 7.69
C PHE A 306 -11.69 -14.49 7.08
N ARG A 307 -11.28 -15.22 6.05
CA ARG A 307 -12.08 -16.28 5.44
C ARG A 307 -11.24 -17.53 5.31
N ILE A 308 -11.78 -18.67 5.74
CA ILE A 308 -11.22 -19.98 5.43
C ILE A 308 -12.02 -20.54 4.26
N LYS A 309 -11.32 -20.98 3.22
CA LYS A 309 -11.91 -21.46 1.97
C LYS A 309 -11.13 -22.65 1.43
N ASP A 310 -11.77 -23.39 0.55
CA ASP A 310 -11.09 -24.38 -0.29
C ASP A 310 -10.39 -23.67 -1.45
N ALA A 311 -9.19 -24.13 -1.78
CA ALA A 311 -8.45 -23.69 -2.95
C ALA A 311 -7.90 -24.87 -3.75
N ASN A 312 -7.93 -24.73 -5.06
CA ASN A 312 -7.26 -25.59 -6.00
C ASN A 312 -5.87 -25.02 -6.31
N LEU A 313 -4.83 -25.80 -6.01
CA LEU A 313 -3.45 -25.48 -6.30
C LEU A 313 -3.08 -26.08 -7.65
N LEU A 314 -2.61 -25.24 -8.57
CA LEU A 314 -2.32 -25.61 -9.95
C LEU A 314 -0.91 -25.11 -10.33
N PRO A 315 0.14 -25.90 -10.10
CA PRO A 315 1.46 -25.65 -10.68
C PRO A 315 1.34 -25.63 -12.20
N VAL A 316 1.63 -24.48 -12.83
CA VAL A 316 1.63 -24.34 -14.30
C VAL A 316 2.93 -24.90 -14.86
N ASP A 317 4.03 -24.60 -14.18
CA ASP A 317 5.38 -25.09 -14.42
C ASP A 317 6.18 -25.05 -13.11
N ASP A 318 7.50 -25.26 -13.21
CA ASP A 318 8.44 -25.22 -12.06
C ASP A 318 8.65 -23.80 -11.50
N GLN A 319 8.02 -22.77 -12.07
CA GLN A 319 8.24 -21.36 -11.74
C GLN A 319 6.97 -20.63 -11.30
N MET A 320 5.77 -21.18 -11.52
CA MET A 320 4.49 -20.55 -11.21
C MET A 320 3.46 -21.55 -10.69
N THR A 321 2.81 -21.19 -9.59
CA THR A 321 1.61 -21.89 -9.09
C THR A 321 0.41 -20.94 -9.10
N LEU A 322 -0.65 -21.33 -9.80
CA LEU A 322 -1.94 -20.66 -9.70
C LEU A 322 -2.73 -21.23 -8.51
N VAL A 323 -3.31 -20.34 -7.72
CA VAL A 323 -4.20 -20.69 -6.61
C VAL A 323 -5.59 -20.18 -6.96
N HIS A 324 -6.50 -21.11 -7.20
CA HIS A 324 -7.88 -20.81 -7.57
C HIS A 324 -8.81 -21.12 -6.40
N ILE A 325 -9.56 -20.11 -5.94
CA ILE A 325 -10.50 -20.20 -4.82
C ILE A 325 -11.91 -20.04 -5.41
N PRO A 326 -12.59 -21.13 -5.77
CA PRO A 326 -13.84 -21.08 -6.52
C PRO A 326 -14.98 -20.41 -5.75
N ASP A 327 -15.01 -20.59 -4.43
CA ASP A 327 -16.15 -20.15 -3.61
C ASP A 327 -16.09 -18.65 -3.27
N ALA A 328 -15.00 -17.94 -3.56
CA ALA A 328 -14.93 -16.49 -3.37
C ALA A 328 -15.81 -15.76 -4.41
N SER A 329 -16.99 -15.28 -4.01
CA SER A 329 -18.00 -14.74 -4.95
C SER A 329 -17.85 -13.24 -5.20
N GLY A 330 -17.37 -12.47 -4.22
CA GLY A 330 -17.14 -11.03 -4.39
C GLY A 330 -16.42 -10.37 -3.23
N GLY A 331 -16.38 -9.04 -3.25
CA GLY A 331 -15.80 -8.23 -2.17
C GLY A 331 -14.33 -7.84 -2.37
N TRP A 332 -13.82 -7.99 -3.60
CA TRP A 332 -12.50 -7.49 -4.00
C TRP A 332 -12.57 -6.63 -5.26
N ARG A 333 -11.42 -6.09 -5.65
CA ARG A 333 -11.16 -5.43 -6.93
C ARG A 333 -9.92 -6.05 -7.55
N GLY A 334 -9.88 -6.11 -8.87
CA GLY A 334 -8.69 -6.56 -9.57
C GLY A 334 -7.46 -5.70 -9.21
N GLY A 335 -6.32 -6.34 -9.01
CA GLY A 335 -5.06 -5.68 -8.58
C GLY A 335 -4.96 -5.39 -7.08
N GLN A 336 -5.96 -5.76 -6.27
CA GLN A 336 -5.79 -5.88 -4.81
C GLN A 336 -4.98 -7.13 -4.46
N HIS A 337 -4.50 -7.24 -3.22
CA HIS A 337 -3.81 -8.43 -2.73
C HIS A 337 -4.44 -8.99 -1.46
N VAL A 338 -4.29 -10.28 -1.23
CA VAL A 338 -4.63 -10.97 0.01
C VAL A 338 -3.36 -11.57 0.59
N ARG A 339 -3.30 -11.77 1.92
CA ARG A 339 -2.31 -12.68 2.48
C ARG A 339 -2.91 -14.07 2.53
N LEU A 340 -2.27 -14.98 1.82
CA LEU A 340 -2.67 -16.37 1.72
C LEU A 340 -1.86 -17.18 2.74
N ARG A 341 -2.58 -17.93 3.57
CA ARG A 341 -2.05 -19.03 4.37
C ARG A 341 -2.64 -20.32 3.83
N ILE A 342 -1.81 -21.36 3.71
CA ILE A 342 -2.23 -22.64 3.13
C ILE A 342 -2.04 -23.69 4.22
N PHE A 343 -3.11 -24.41 4.57
CA PHE A 343 -3.08 -25.49 5.56
C PHE A 343 -2.67 -26.82 4.92
N ALA A 344 -1.60 -26.79 4.12
CA ALA A 344 -1.00 -27.96 3.49
C ALA A 344 0.52 -27.88 3.60
N GLY A 345 1.15 -28.99 3.98
CA GLY A 345 2.60 -29.08 4.16
C GLY A 345 3.14 -28.38 5.41
N THR A 346 4.46 -28.20 5.45
CA THR A 346 5.20 -27.71 6.63
C THR A 346 5.09 -26.21 6.87
N GLN A 347 4.48 -25.47 5.93
CA GLN A 347 4.48 -24.01 5.92
C GLN A 347 3.15 -23.38 6.38
N ALA A 348 2.28 -24.17 7.03
CA ALA A 348 0.93 -23.76 7.43
C ALA A 348 0.86 -22.57 8.41
N PHE A 349 1.98 -22.26 9.07
CA PHE A 349 2.04 -21.13 10.00
C PHE A 349 2.39 -19.79 9.35
N GLN A 350 2.67 -19.78 8.06
CA GLN A 350 3.07 -18.59 7.31
C GLN A 350 1.92 -18.04 6.46
N ALA A 351 1.92 -16.71 6.29
CA ALA A 351 0.97 -16.03 5.42
C ALA A 351 1.71 -15.06 4.51
N HIS A 352 1.54 -15.20 3.19
CA HIS A 352 2.29 -14.46 2.18
C HIS A 352 1.35 -13.62 1.29
N PRO A 353 1.72 -12.38 0.93
CA PRO A 353 0.89 -11.54 0.09
C PRO A 353 0.90 -12.03 -1.37
N LEU A 354 -0.28 -12.24 -1.95
CA LEU A 354 -0.46 -12.55 -3.35
C LEU A 354 -1.51 -11.61 -3.96
N THR A 355 -1.21 -11.09 -5.15
CA THR A 355 -2.11 -10.22 -5.90
C THR A 355 -3.23 -11.02 -6.56
N ILE A 356 -4.44 -10.46 -6.51
CA ILE A 356 -5.62 -11.00 -7.16
C ILE A 356 -5.62 -10.59 -8.64
N ILE A 357 -5.63 -11.60 -9.51
CA ILE A 357 -5.41 -11.48 -10.96
C ILE A 357 -6.69 -11.12 -11.72
N ASN A 358 -7.86 -11.36 -11.14
CA ASN A 358 -9.16 -11.13 -11.78
C ASN A 358 -10.04 -10.17 -10.97
N SER A 359 -10.98 -9.51 -11.63
CA SER A 359 -12.10 -8.81 -10.99
C SER A 359 -13.23 -9.83 -10.71
N PRO A 360 -14.11 -9.57 -9.73
CA PRO A 360 -15.25 -10.46 -9.47
C PRO A 360 -16.13 -10.61 -10.73
N ALA A 361 -16.47 -11.86 -11.05
CA ALA A 361 -17.37 -12.19 -12.15
C ALA A 361 -18.78 -12.47 -11.62
N PRO A 362 -19.85 -11.97 -12.26
CA PRO A 362 -21.19 -12.44 -12.00
C PRO A 362 -21.28 -13.95 -12.25
N ARG A 363 -22.06 -14.67 -11.44
CA ARG A 363 -22.26 -16.12 -11.62
C ARG A 363 -22.92 -16.50 -12.94
N SER A 364 -23.70 -15.58 -13.52
CA SER A 364 -24.31 -15.75 -14.85
C SER A 364 -23.26 -15.80 -15.97
N ASP A 365 -22.11 -15.15 -15.77
CA ASP A 365 -21.06 -15.09 -16.78
C ASP A 365 -20.12 -16.29 -16.69
N LYS A 366 -20.53 -17.39 -17.34
CA LYS A 366 -19.74 -18.63 -17.43
C LYS A 366 -18.46 -18.48 -18.26
N ALA A 367 -18.33 -17.42 -19.06
CA ALA A 367 -17.12 -17.18 -19.86
C ALA A 367 -15.98 -16.60 -18.99
N ARG A 368 -16.30 -15.99 -17.85
CA ARG A 368 -15.33 -15.43 -16.93
C ARG A 368 -14.91 -16.42 -15.85
N THR A 369 -13.67 -16.28 -15.38
CA THR A 369 -13.16 -17.07 -14.26
C THR A 369 -13.96 -16.77 -13.00
N GLN A 370 -14.75 -17.76 -12.58
CA GLN A 370 -15.47 -17.73 -11.31
C GLN A 370 -14.49 -17.89 -10.15
N GLY A 371 -14.73 -17.23 -9.03
CA GLY A 371 -13.85 -17.29 -7.87
C GLY A 371 -12.66 -16.31 -7.94
N MET A 372 -11.77 -16.42 -6.97
CA MET A 372 -10.55 -15.62 -6.88
C MET A 372 -9.35 -16.39 -7.46
N LEU A 373 -8.58 -15.75 -8.34
CA LEU A 373 -7.34 -16.29 -8.90
C LEU A 373 -6.11 -15.53 -8.37
N LEU A 374 -5.15 -16.27 -7.83
CA LEU A 374 -3.86 -15.76 -7.35
C LEU A 374 -2.72 -16.45 -8.09
N GLY A 375 -1.60 -15.74 -8.27
CA GLY A 375 -0.39 -16.28 -8.88
C GLY A 375 0.80 -16.21 -7.94
N ALA A 376 1.40 -17.35 -7.63
CA ALA A 376 2.57 -17.48 -6.77
C ALA A 376 3.79 -17.90 -7.59
N ARG A 377 4.67 -16.94 -7.89
CA ARG A 377 5.96 -17.22 -8.55
C ARG A 377 6.92 -17.89 -7.57
N VAL A 378 7.57 -18.98 -7.99
CA VAL A 378 8.61 -19.68 -7.23
C VAL A 378 9.84 -18.77 -7.10
N ASN A 379 10.04 -18.22 -5.91
CA ASN A 379 11.12 -17.28 -5.60
C ASN A 379 11.52 -17.32 -4.10
N GLY A 380 11.25 -18.43 -3.42
CA GLY A 380 11.54 -18.62 -2.01
C GLY A 380 11.15 -20.02 -1.55
N ASP A 381 11.52 -20.33 -0.32
CA ASP A 381 11.17 -21.57 0.38
C ASP A 381 9.66 -21.83 0.41
N TRP A 382 8.85 -20.83 0.76
CA TRP A 382 7.39 -20.97 0.81
C TRP A 382 6.75 -21.23 -0.56
N THR A 383 7.14 -20.47 -1.58
CA THR A 383 6.58 -20.61 -2.94
C THR A 383 7.06 -21.89 -3.62
N LEU A 384 8.29 -22.33 -3.35
CA LEU A 384 8.82 -23.63 -3.79
C LEU A 384 8.07 -24.79 -3.12
N ALA A 385 7.85 -24.72 -1.80
CA ALA A 385 7.08 -25.72 -1.08
C ALA A 385 5.65 -25.81 -1.64
N LEU A 386 5.02 -24.66 -1.91
CA LEU A 386 3.70 -24.58 -2.54
C LEU A 386 3.68 -25.26 -3.92
N ASN A 387 4.66 -24.97 -4.78
CA ASN A 387 4.75 -25.58 -6.11
C ASN A 387 4.96 -27.10 -6.05
N ARG A 388 5.78 -27.58 -5.11
CA ARG A 388 6.04 -29.01 -4.88
C ARG A 388 4.85 -29.79 -4.33
N LEU A 389 3.82 -29.15 -3.80
CA LEU A 389 2.58 -29.84 -3.40
C LEU A 389 1.87 -30.48 -4.60
N GLY A 390 2.20 -30.05 -5.82
CA GLY A 390 1.55 -30.55 -7.03
C GLY A 390 0.12 -30.03 -7.18
N LYS A 391 -0.61 -30.63 -8.11
CA LYS A 391 -2.03 -30.36 -8.31
C LYS A 391 -2.83 -30.97 -7.15
N THR A 392 -3.37 -30.14 -6.26
CA THR A 392 -4.12 -30.61 -5.09
C THR A 392 -5.14 -29.58 -4.60
N ARG A 393 -6.09 -30.04 -3.78
CA ARG A 393 -7.02 -29.17 -3.04
C ARG A 393 -6.50 -28.96 -1.62
N ALA A 394 -6.55 -27.72 -1.15
CA ALA A 394 -6.11 -27.38 0.20
C ALA A 394 -7.03 -26.35 0.83
N TRP A 395 -7.17 -26.40 2.15
CA TRP A 395 -7.75 -25.28 2.88
C TRP A 395 -6.78 -24.12 2.92
N VAL A 396 -7.32 -22.93 2.70
CA VAL A 396 -6.57 -21.68 2.76
C VAL A 396 -7.27 -20.68 3.65
N MET A 397 -6.48 -19.87 4.34
CA MET A 397 -6.95 -18.71 5.09
C MET A 397 -6.56 -17.44 4.35
N LEU A 398 -7.57 -16.63 4.03
CA LEU A 398 -7.47 -15.38 3.32
C LEU A 398 -7.57 -14.22 4.32
N ASP A 399 -6.58 -13.33 4.26
CA ASP A 399 -6.55 -12.07 4.97
C ASP A 399 -6.56 -10.92 3.96
N GLY A 400 -7.63 -10.13 3.91
CA GLY A 400 -7.78 -9.01 2.97
C GLY A 400 -9.19 -8.91 2.40
N PRO A 401 -9.35 -8.29 1.21
CA PRO A 401 -8.32 -7.73 0.34
C PRO A 401 -7.69 -6.42 0.86
N TYR A 402 -6.47 -6.14 0.40
CA TYR A 402 -5.67 -4.97 0.72
C TYR A 402 -5.18 -4.26 -0.55
N GLY A 403 -4.85 -2.97 -0.43
CA GLY A 403 -4.30 -2.17 -1.52
C GLY A 403 -5.24 -2.00 -2.72
N GLY A 404 -4.68 -2.07 -3.93
CA GLY A 404 -5.34 -1.85 -5.21
C GLY A 404 -5.11 -0.45 -5.77
N VAL A 405 -5.50 -0.24 -7.02
CA VAL A 405 -5.37 1.06 -7.70
C VAL A 405 -6.31 2.08 -7.07
N ASN A 406 -5.74 3.24 -6.72
CA ASN A 406 -6.49 4.40 -6.23
C ASN A 406 -6.28 5.61 -7.14
N MET A 407 -6.70 5.46 -8.39
CA MET A 407 -6.69 6.51 -9.40
C MET A 407 -8.12 6.94 -9.73
N SER A 408 -8.31 8.21 -10.10
CA SER A 408 -9.59 8.63 -10.68
C SER A 408 -9.79 7.94 -12.04
N PRO A 409 -11.03 7.65 -12.48
CA PRO A 409 -11.29 7.20 -13.85
C PRO A 409 -10.59 8.09 -14.88
N LYS A 410 -9.93 7.50 -15.87
CA LYS A 410 -9.15 8.18 -16.91
C LYS A 410 -9.64 7.75 -18.28
N GLU A 411 -9.38 8.57 -19.29
CA GLU A 411 -9.73 8.27 -20.68
C GLU A 411 -8.71 7.34 -21.33
N ARG A 412 -7.43 7.50 -20.97
CA ARG A 412 -6.34 6.65 -21.45
C ARG A 412 -5.59 6.04 -20.27
N VAL A 413 -5.25 4.75 -20.33
CA VAL A 413 -4.52 4.06 -19.26
C VAL A 413 -3.33 3.28 -19.81
N LEU A 414 -2.14 3.54 -19.25
CA LEU A 414 -0.90 2.79 -19.47
C LEU A 414 -0.68 1.81 -18.31
N LEU A 415 -0.69 0.51 -18.58
CA LEU A 415 -0.42 -0.55 -17.63
C LEU A 415 0.97 -1.14 -17.90
N ILE A 416 1.88 -1.09 -16.93
CA ILE A 416 3.28 -1.50 -17.08
C ILE A 416 3.59 -2.62 -16.09
N ALA A 417 3.90 -3.81 -16.58
CA ALA A 417 4.30 -4.96 -15.79
C ALA A 417 5.75 -5.36 -16.04
N GLY A 418 6.47 -5.78 -15.00
CA GLY A 418 7.76 -6.47 -15.11
C GLY A 418 7.74 -7.83 -14.41
N GLY A 419 8.04 -8.91 -15.14
CA GLY A 419 8.02 -10.27 -14.59
C GLY A 419 6.66 -10.63 -13.98
N CYS A 420 6.64 -11.07 -12.71
CA CYS A 420 5.39 -11.36 -11.98
C CYS A 420 4.53 -10.12 -11.68
N GLY A 421 5.05 -8.91 -11.97
CA GLY A 421 4.33 -7.63 -12.11
C GLY A 421 2.97 -7.74 -12.79
N VAL A 422 2.88 -8.68 -13.72
CA VAL A 422 1.71 -8.98 -14.55
C VAL A 422 0.47 -9.36 -13.76
N THR A 423 0.63 -10.03 -12.60
CA THR A 423 -0.51 -10.43 -11.77
C THR A 423 -1.32 -9.22 -11.29
N PHE A 424 -0.64 -8.10 -11.04
CA PHE A 424 -1.27 -6.83 -10.71
C PHE A 424 -1.92 -6.18 -11.93
N THR A 425 -1.20 -6.05 -13.04
CA THR A 425 -1.73 -5.33 -14.22
C THR A 425 -2.86 -6.10 -14.90
N LEU A 426 -2.88 -7.43 -14.87
CA LEU A 426 -4.01 -8.25 -15.34
C LEU A 426 -5.26 -8.00 -14.49
N GLY A 427 -5.12 -7.97 -13.16
CA GLY A 427 -6.23 -7.63 -12.29
C GLY A 427 -6.77 -6.23 -12.56
N VAL A 428 -5.88 -5.25 -12.74
CA VAL A 428 -6.29 -3.89 -13.10
C VAL A 428 -6.95 -3.84 -14.47
N LEU A 429 -6.44 -4.58 -15.46
CA LEU A 429 -7.01 -4.68 -16.80
C LEU A 429 -8.44 -5.26 -16.76
N ASP A 430 -8.64 -6.36 -16.03
CA ASP A 430 -9.96 -6.98 -15.86
C ASP A 430 -10.94 -6.06 -15.13
N GLU A 431 -10.50 -5.34 -14.10
CA GLU A 431 -11.33 -4.33 -13.42
C GLU A 431 -11.74 -3.19 -14.36
N LEU A 432 -10.83 -2.71 -15.22
CA LEU A 432 -11.11 -1.64 -16.17
C LEU A 432 -12.09 -2.09 -17.26
N ILE A 433 -11.86 -3.26 -17.86
CA ILE A 433 -12.74 -3.83 -18.89
C ILE A 433 -14.13 -4.08 -18.30
N THR A 434 -14.22 -4.67 -17.11
CA THR A 434 -15.51 -4.86 -16.43
C THR A 434 -16.17 -3.53 -16.07
N GLY A 435 -15.42 -2.48 -15.76
CA GLY A 435 -15.97 -1.14 -15.59
C GLY A 435 -16.63 -0.63 -16.87
N VAL A 436 -16.00 -0.84 -18.03
CA VAL A 436 -16.52 -0.44 -19.34
C VAL A 436 -17.77 -1.23 -19.72
N GLU A 437 -17.77 -2.56 -19.52
CA GLU A 437 -18.92 -3.43 -19.73
C GLU A 437 -20.14 -2.98 -18.90
N ASN A 438 -19.88 -2.52 -17.67
CA ASN A 438 -20.90 -1.98 -16.76
C ASN A 438 -21.30 -0.51 -17.08
N GLY A 439 -20.85 0.04 -18.21
CA GLY A 439 -21.27 1.34 -18.71
C GLY A 439 -20.32 2.50 -18.43
N ASP A 440 -19.09 2.27 -17.95
CA ASP A 440 -18.06 3.33 -17.92
C ASP A 440 -17.62 3.65 -19.35
N ARG A 441 -18.16 4.73 -19.92
CA ARG A 441 -17.82 5.20 -21.26
C ARG A 441 -16.67 6.21 -21.27
N ARG A 442 -15.97 6.44 -20.16
CA ARG A 442 -14.86 7.40 -20.14
C ARG A 442 -13.59 6.80 -20.72
N LEU A 443 -13.31 5.53 -20.41
CA LEU A 443 -12.11 4.83 -20.88
C LEU A 443 -12.23 4.54 -22.39
N ARG A 444 -11.19 4.90 -23.14
CA ARG A 444 -11.11 4.79 -24.60
C ARG A 444 -9.90 4.03 -25.08
N GLU A 445 -8.80 4.12 -24.36
CA GLU A 445 -7.53 3.53 -24.77
C GLU A 445 -6.83 2.90 -23.58
N ILE A 446 -6.40 1.65 -23.76
CA ILE A 446 -5.57 0.93 -22.81
C ILE A 446 -4.32 0.48 -23.56
N GLU A 447 -3.16 0.94 -23.11
CA GLU A 447 -1.89 0.39 -23.54
C GLU A 447 -1.36 -0.51 -22.43
N TRP A 448 -1.29 -1.82 -22.70
CA TRP A 448 -0.83 -2.82 -21.75
C TRP A 448 0.55 -3.33 -22.17
N VAL A 449 1.52 -3.13 -21.28
CA VAL A 449 2.94 -3.36 -21.55
C VAL A 449 3.49 -4.37 -20.54
N TRP A 450 4.15 -5.42 -21.03
CA TRP A 450 4.76 -6.44 -20.19
C TRP A 450 6.21 -6.75 -20.55
N TYR A 451 7.12 -6.46 -19.62
CA TYR A 451 8.54 -6.79 -19.72
C TYR A 451 8.82 -8.16 -19.09
N ILE A 452 9.30 -9.10 -19.90
CA ILE A 452 9.60 -10.48 -19.50
C ILE A 452 10.99 -10.93 -19.97
N ARG A 453 11.48 -12.02 -19.38
CA ARG A 453 12.75 -12.64 -19.79
C ARG A 453 12.55 -13.56 -20.99
N SER A 454 11.75 -14.61 -20.83
CA SER A 454 11.49 -15.65 -21.85
C SER A 454 9.99 -15.81 -22.12
N TYR A 455 9.66 -16.52 -23.20
CA TYR A 455 8.29 -16.87 -23.56
C TYR A 455 7.58 -17.77 -22.54
N ASP A 456 8.31 -18.55 -21.74
CA ASP A 456 7.72 -19.42 -20.71
C ASP A 456 6.85 -18.62 -19.73
N CYS A 457 7.26 -17.38 -19.44
CA CYS A 457 6.51 -16.47 -18.58
C CYS A 457 5.10 -16.18 -19.13
N VAL A 458 4.96 -16.12 -20.47
CA VAL A 458 3.70 -15.84 -21.16
C VAL A 458 2.70 -16.96 -20.93
N GLY A 459 3.17 -18.22 -20.96
CA GLY A 459 2.34 -19.41 -20.77
C GLY A 459 1.54 -19.39 -19.47
N TRP A 460 2.02 -18.69 -18.43
CA TRP A 460 1.33 -18.57 -17.15
C TRP A 460 -0.04 -17.89 -17.22
N PHE A 461 -0.18 -16.91 -18.11
CA PHE A 461 -1.35 -16.02 -18.12
C PHE A 461 -1.95 -15.77 -19.51
N VAL A 462 -1.49 -16.51 -20.53
CA VAL A 462 -1.91 -16.29 -21.91
C VAL A 462 -3.42 -16.47 -22.10
N ALA A 463 -4.05 -17.45 -21.43
CA ALA A 463 -5.48 -17.67 -21.49
C ALA A 463 -6.29 -16.51 -20.88
N GLN A 464 -5.82 -15.98 -19.74
CA GLN A 464 -6.46 -14.82 -19.09
C GLN A 464 -6.31 -13.57 -19.96
N LEU A 465 -5.12 -13.34 -20.53
CA LEU A 465 -4.87 -12.20 -21.41
C LEU A 465 -5.70 -12.28 -22.69
N GLN A 466 -5.79 -13.46 -23.30
CA GLN A 466 -6.61 -13.70 -24.49
C GLN A 466 -8.09 -13.42 -24.21
N SER A 467 -8.63 -13.94 -23.10
CA SER A 467 -10.03 -13.69 -22.69
C SER A 467 -10.32 -12.20 -22.52
N LEU A 468 -9.41 -11.46 -21.87
CA LEU A 468 -9.53 -10.01 -21.69
C LEU A 468 -9.43 -9.25 -23.01
N ALA A 469 -8.51 -9.64 -23.89
CA ALA A 469 -8.32 -8.98 -25.16
C ALA A 469 -9.52 -9.18 -26.10
N LEU A 470 -10.12 -10.38 -26.13
CA LEU A 470 -11.34 -10.65 -26.88
C LEU A 470 -12.53 -9.85 -26.36
N ARG A 471 -12.69 -9.74 -25.03
CA ARG A 471 -13.72 -8.89 -24.40
C ARG A 471 -13.55 -7.42 -24.77
N ALA A 472 -12.32 -6.92 -24.73
CA ALA A 472 -12.01 -5.54 -25.15
C ALA A 472 -12.31 -5.32 -26.64
N HIS A 473 -11.87 -6.24 -27.51
CA HIS A 473 -12.07 -6.16 -28.96
C HIS A 473 -13.55 -6.22 -29.38
N ALA A 474 -14.40 -6.87 -28.59
CA ALA A 474 -15.84 -6.87 -28.80
C ALA A 474 -16.49 -5.48 -28.56
N MET A 475 -15.78 -4.53 -27.94
CA MET A 475 -16.26 -3.19 -27.65
C MET A 475 -15.65 -2.17 -28.64
N PRO A 476 -16.42 -1.64 -29.61
CA PRO A 476 -15.88 -0.85 -30.71
C PRO A 476 -15.30 0.53 -30.32
N PHE A 477 -15.50 0.96 -29.07
CA PHE A 477 -15.06 2.28 -28.58
C PHE A 477 -13.86 2.18 -27.62
N LEU A 478 -13.37 0.97 -27.34
CA LEU A 478 -12.22 0.72 -26.48
C LEU A 478 -11.08 0.12 -27.32
N ASP A 479 -9.99 0.88 -27.46
CA ASP A 479 -8.76 0.39 -28.06
C ASP A 479 -7.89 -0.24 -26.97
N LEU A 480 -7.55 -1.53 -27.11
CA LEU A 480 -6.61 -2.23 -26.24
C LEU A 480 -5.40 -2.67 -27.06
N ARG A 481 -4.23 -2.13 -26.73
CA ARG A 481 -2.96 -2.51 -27.36
C ARG A 481 -2.13 -3.32 -26.39
N VAL A 482 -1.73 -4.52 -26.81
CA VAL A 482 -0.93 -5.44 -26.00
C VAL A 482 0.51 -5.42 -26.54
N ARG A 483 1.46 -4.98 -25.72
CA ARG A 483 2.90 -4.98 -26.06
C ARG A 483 3.70 -5.84 -25.10
N ILE A 484 4.38 -6.84 -25.62
CA ILE A 484 5.25 -7.71 -24.84
C ILE A 484 6.70 -7.43 -25.24
N PHE A 485 7.55 -7.13 -24.26
CA PHE A 485 8.96 -6.86 -24.47
C PHE A 485 9.83 -7.96 -23.86
N LEU A 486 10.56 -8.67 -24.71
CA LEU A 486 11.47 -9.76 -24.31
C LEU A 486 12.87 -9.22 -24.06
N THR A 487 13.40 -9.52 -22.88
CA THR A 487 14.77 -9.15 -22.49
C THR A 487 15.79 -10.24 -22.77
N CYS A 488 15.34 -11.47 -23.06
CA CYS A 488 16.18 -12.60 -23.44
C CYS A 488 15.37 -13.51 -24.39
N PRO A 489 15.35 -13.25 -25.70
CA PRO A 489 14.56 -14.05 -26.64
C PRO A 489 15.13 -15.47 -26.72
N CYS A 490 14.54 -16.38 -25.95
CA CYS A 490 14.83 -17.81 -25.99
C CYS A 490 13.51 -18.57 -26.02
N GLY A 491 13.46 -19.62 -26.84
CA GLY A 491 12.25 -20.39 -27.13
C GLY A 491 11.39 -19.78 -28.22
N ASP A 492 10.39 -20.55 -28.66
CA ASP A 492 9.41 -20.15 -29.66
C ASP A 492 8.21 -19.46 -29.00
N PRO A 493 7.57 -18.48 -29.69
CA PRO A 493 6.35 -17.85 -29.18
C PRO A 493 5.22 -18.89 -29.04
N PRO A 494 4.47 -18.91 -27.92
CA PRO A 494 3.29 -19.75 -27.79
C PRO A 494 2.29 -19.47 -28.91
N GLU A 495 1.75 -20.52 -29.56
CA GLU A 495 0.75 -20.38 -30.63
C GLU A 495 -0.44 -19.50 -30.21
N MET A 496 -0.85 -19.60 -28.94
CA MET A 496 -1.95 -18.83 -28.38
C MET A 496 -1.68 -17.32 -28.38
N LEU A 497 -0.44 -16.84 -28.47
CA LEU A 497 -0.15 -15.40 -28.64
C LEU A 497 -0.73 -14.84 -29.94
N ALA A 498 -0.77 -15.64 -31.01
CA ALA A 498 -1.32 -15.22 -32.31
C ALA A 498 -2.83 -14.99 -32.26
N SER A 499 -3.50 -15.53 -31.24
CA SER A 499 -4.96 -15.38 -31.04
C SER A 499 -5.35 -14.14 -30.23
N ILE A 500 -4.37 -13.36 -29.74
CA ILE A 500 -4.61 -12.15 -28.97
C ILE A 500 -4.70 -10.96 -29.94
N PRO A 501 -5.87 -10.28 -30.06
CA PRO A 501 -6.01 -9.09 -30.89
C PRO A 501 -5.00 -8.01 -30.53
N ASP A 502 -4.46 -7.33 -31.55
CA ASP A 502 -3.55 -6.17 -31.40
C ASP A 502 -2.36 -6.41 -30.45
N CYS A 503 -1.85 -7.66 -30.45
CA CYS A 503 -0.69 -8.08 -29.68
C CYS A 503 0.59 -8.00 -30.49
N VAL A 504 1.58 -7.29 -29.96
CA VAL A 504 2.89 -7.10 -30.59
C VAL A 504 3.99 -7.53 -29.62
N VAL A 505 4.90 -8.37 -30.10
CA VAL A 505 6.06 -8.84 -29.33
C VAL A 505 7.34 -8.25 -29.91
N ASN A 506 8.08 -7.49 -29.10
CA ASN A 506 9.33 -6.85 -29.50
C ASN A 506 10.48 -7.25 -28.58
N THR A 507 11.70 -7.19 -29.09
CA THR A 507 12.94 -7.36 -28.31
C THR A 507 13.52 -6.03 -27.85
N ASP A 508 13.21 -4.93 -28.55
CA ASP A 508 13.67 -3.60 -28.20
C ASP A 508 12.91 -3.04 -27.01
N LYS A 509 13.64 -2.51 -26.03
CA LYS A 509 13.07 -1.96 -24.81
C LYS A 509 12.87 -0.44 -24.94
N PRO A 510 11.65 0.06 -25.24
CA PRO A 510 11.42 1.49 -25.32
C PRO A 510 11.58 2.15 -23.95
N LYS A 511 11.87 3.45 -23.95
CA LYS A 511 11.77 4.23 -22.72
C LYS A 511 10.30 4.42 -22.37
N ILE A 512 9.99 4.57 -21.09
CA ILE A 512 8.59 4.71 -20.64
C ILE A 512 8.02 6.05 -21.12
N GLU A 513 8.87 7.06 -21.27
CA GLU A 513 8.54 8.35 -21.86
C GLU A 513 8.04 8.21 -23.31
N ASP A 514 8.62 7.29 -24.08
CA ASP A 514 8.24 7.05 -25.48
C ASP A 514 6.88 6.35 -25.59
N LEU A 515 6.57 5.46 -24.64
CA LEU A 515 5.24 4.84 -24.51
C LEU A 515 4.19 5.85 -24.04
N LEU A 516 4.57 6.76 -23.15
CA LEU A 516 3.64 7.71 -22.56
C LEU A 516 3.34 8.90 -23.48
N ALA A 517 4.29 9.32 -24.32
CA ALA A 517 4.14 10.51 -25.16
C ALA A 517 2.90 10.49 -26.07
N PRO A 518 2.61 9.42 -26.85
CA PRO A 518 1.41 9.35 -27.68
C PRO A 518 0.12 9.48 -26.88
N MET A 519 0.08 8.91 -25.67
CA MET A 519 -1.11 8.97 -24.82
C MET A 519 -1.38 10.38 -24.26
N LEU A 520 -0.36 11.25 -24.20
CA LEU A 520 -0.51 12.64 -23.73
C LEU A 520 -1.07 13.57 -24.81
N ASP A 521 -1.07 13.14 -26.07
CA ASP A 521 -1.49 13.95 -27.21
C ASP A 521 -2.98 13.69 -27.49
N PHE A 522 -3.81 14.53 -26.90
CA PHE A 522 -5.24 14.58 -27.15
C PHE A 522 -5.46 15.45 -28.39
N GLU A 523 -5.21 14.89 -29.57
CA GLU A 523 -5.63 15.51 -30.83
C GLU A 523 -7.07 15.10 -31.11
N VAL A 524 -8.01 16.04 -30.97
CA VAL A 524 -9.37 15.86 -31.49
C VAL A 524 -9.83 17.20 -32.05
N GLU A 525 -9.68 17.38 -33.36
CA GLU A 525 -10.59 18.22 -34.13
C GLU A 525 -11.85 17.39 -34.35
N ASP A 526 -13.02 17.90 -33.98
CA ASP A 526 -14.27 17.27 -34.41
C ASP A 526 -14.50 17.49 -35.93
N GLY A 527 -15.53 16.87 -36.49
CA GLY A 527 -15.96 17.12 -37.87
C GLY A 527 -16.44 18.56 -38.16
N GLU A 528 -16.47 19.44 -37.15
CA GLU A 528 -16.80 20.88 -37.20
C GLU A 528 -15.59 21.79 -36.87
N GLY A 529 -14.37 21.24 -36.67
CA GLY A 529 -13.15 21.98 -36.31
C GLY A 529 -13.01 22.45 -34.84
N ARG A 530 -13.84 22.01 -33.89
CA ARG A 530 -13.72 22.42 -32.46
C ARG A 530 -12.82 21.46 -31.67
N ARG A 531 -11.86 22.05 -30.94
CA ARG A 531 -10.96 21.32 -30.03
C ARG A 531 -11.53 21.31 -28.61
N PRO A 532 -11.61 20.15 -27.92
CA PRO A 532 -11.95 20.15 -26.50
C PRO A 532 -10.91 20.94 -25.71
N ALA A 533 -11.35 21.76 -24.76
CA ALA A 533 -10.45 22.60 -23.97
C ALA A 533 -9.43 21.81 -23.14
N MET A 534 -9.74 20.55 -22.79
CA MET A 534 -8.91 19.63 -22.01
C MET A 534 -9.27 18.16 -22.35
N GLY A 535 -8.29 17.25 -22.33
CA GLY A 535 -8.49 15.80 -22.44
C GLY A 535 -9.15 15.16 -21.20
N GLY A 536 -9.52 13.88 -21.31
CA GLY A 536 -10.14 13.11 -20.23
C GLY A 536 -9.17 12.49 -19.21
N GLY A 537 -7.88 12.79 -19.30
CA GLY A 537 -6.86 12.38 -18.33
C GLY A 537 -6.18 11.06 -18.69
N VAL A 538 -4.94 10.92 -18.23
CA VAL A 538 -4.10 9.73 -18.43
C VAL A 538 -3.80 9.07 -17.10
N GLY A 539 -3.87 7.75 -17.07
CA GLY A 539 -3.53 6.94 -15.92
C GLY A 539 -2.33 6.05 -16.21
N VAL A 540 -1.40 5.94 -15.27
CA VAL A 540 -0.24 5.05 -15.40
C VAL A 540 -0.21 4.14 -14.18
N ALA A 541 -0.31 2.83 -14.38
CA ALA A 541 -0.16 1.85 -13.30
C ALA A 541 1.05 0.94 -13.58
N ALA A 542 2.04 0.95 -12.69
CA ALA A 542 3.27 0.18 -12.87
C ALA A 542 3.50 -0.80 -11.72
N CYS A 543 3.87 -2.04 -12.05
CA CYS A 543 4.24 -3.06 -11.07
C CYS A 543 5.40 -3.93 -11.55
N GLY A 544 6.40 -4.15 -10.70
CA GLY A 544 7.55 -4.99 -11.03
C GLY A 544 8.82 -4.62 -10.26
N PRO A 545 10.01 -4.85 -10.86
CA PRO A 545 11.28 -4.47 -10.25
C PRO A 545 11.36 -2.98 -9.92
N GLU A 546 12.08 -2.65 -8.85
CA GLU A 546 12.22 -1.27 -8.37
C GLU A 546 12.66 -0.28 -9.45
N THR A 547 13.58 -0.69 -10.34
CA THR A 547 14.06 0.17 -11.43
C THR A 547 12.96 0.50 -12.43
N LEU A 548 12.13 -0.48 -12.81
CA LEU A 548 11.01 -0.29 -13.72
C LEU A 548 9.98 0.66 -13.13
N VAL A 549 9.59 0.42 -11.88
CA VAL A 549 8.60 1.24 -11.17
C VAL A 549 9.10 2.67 -11.01
N ARG A 550 10.36 2.85 -10.63
CA ARG A 550 10.99 4.17 -10.53
C ARG A 550 10.98 4.91 -11.87
N HIS A 551 11.32 4.23 -12.97
CA HIS A 551 11.31 4.84 -14.30
C HIS A 551 9.90 5.29 -14.69
N ALA A 552 8.87 4.50 -14.38
CA ALA A 552 7.48 4.90 -14.62
C ALA A 552 7.06 6.12 -13.80
N GLN A 553 7.42 6.17 -12.52
CA GLN A 553 7.14 7.31 -11.65
C GLN A 553 7.86 8.58 -12.12
N ASN A 554 9.14 8.46 -12.50
CA ASN A 554 9.93 9.59 -12.97
C ASN A 554 9.49 10.07 -14.36
N ALA A 555 9.08 9.17 -15.27
CA ALA A 555 8.52 9.54 -16.57
C ALA A 555 7.25 10.40 -16.42
N VAL A 556 6.37 10.04 -15.47
CA VAL A 556 5.18 10.85 -15.15
C VAL A 556 5.55 12.18 -14.49
N ALA A 557 6.54 12.19 -13.58
CA ALA A 557 7.00 13.41 -12.94
C ALA A 557 7.68 14.38 -13.93
N ALA A 558 8.33 13.86 -14.98
CA ALA A 558 9.00 14.65 -16.02
C ALA A 558 8.03 15.39 -16.95
N ILE A 559 6.73 15.05 -16.94
CA ILE A 559 5.74 15.73 -17.77
C ILE A 559 5.58 17.17 -17.30
N SER A 560 5.68 18.12 -18.24
CA SER A 560 5.45 19.53 -17.92
C SER A 560 4.05 19.75 -17.33
N PRO A 561 3.89 20.59 -16.29
CA PRO A 561 2.59 20.85 -15.69
C PRO A 561 1.54 21.33 -16.69
N ALA A 562 1.95 22.10 -17.70
CA ALA A 562 1.08 22.55 -18.79
C ALA A 562 0.56 21.37 -19.64
N ARG A 563 1.44 20.45 -20.07
CA ARG A 563 1.02 19.26 -20.85
C ARG A 563 0.13 18.34 -20.01
N ALA A 564 0.50 18.09 -18.75
CA ALA A 564 -0.29 17.30 -17.83
C ALA A 564 -1.67 17.92 -17.53
N ALA A 565 -1.76 19.25 -17.43
CA ALA A 565 -3.05 19.92 -17.30
C ALA A 565 -3.89 19.74 -18.57
N ARG A 566 -3.35 20.09 -19.75
CA ARG A 566 -4.05 19.97 -21.05
C ARG A 566 -4.63 18.60 -21.31
N CYS A 567 -3.90 17.54 -20.96
CA CYS A 567 -4.34 16.16 -21.18
C CYS A 567 -5.41 15.69 -20.17
N GLY A 568 -5.87 16.56 -19.26
CA GLY A 568 -6.88 16.23 -18.24
C GLY A 568 -6.33 15.76 -16.89
N GLY A 569 -5.01 15.86 -16.70
CA GLY A 569 -4.28 15.39 -15.52
C GLY A 569 -3.73 13.97 -15.70
N VAL A 570 -2.49 13.77 -15.25
CA VAL A 570 -1.81 12.46 -15.25
C VAL A 570 -1.71 11.92 -13.83
N GLU A 571 -2.15 10.68 -13.62
CA GLU A 571 -2.02 9.99 -12.33
C GLU A 571 -1.14 8.76 -12.48
N VAL A 572 -0.31 8.51 -11.47
CA VAL A 572 0.54 7.31 -11.39
C VAL A 572 0.21 6.50 -10.16
N HIS A 573 0.06 5.19 -10.32
CA HIS A 573 -0.02 4.20 -9.27
C HIS A 573 1.13 3.21 -9.43
N ALA A 574 1.86 2.97 -8.35
CA ALA A 574 3.08 2.16 -8.37
C ALA A 574 3.00 1.07 -7.30
N GLU A 575 3.12 -0.18 -7.71
CA GLU A 575 3.29 -1.33 -6.82
C GLU A 575 4.67 -1.95 -6.97
N ARG A 576 5.24 -2.44 -5.86
CA ARG A 576 6.54 -3.09 -5.86
C ARG A 576 6.40 -4.45 -5.21
N PHE A 577 6.77 -5.50 -5.94
CA PHE A 577 7.03 -6.79 -5.36
C PHE A 577 8.45 -6.75 -4.78
N ASN A 578 8.57 -6.25 -3.55
CA ASN A 578 9.78 -6.52 -2.77
C ASN A 578 9.58 -7.86 -2.07
N LEU A 579 10.58 -8.73 -2.22
CA LEU A 579 10.91 -9.80 -1.28
C LEU A 579 10.94 -9.27 0.15
#